data_AF-W1XIE2-F1
#
_entry.id   AF-W1XIE2-F1
#
_cell.length_a   1.000
_cell.length_b   1.000
_cell.length_c   1.000
_cell.angle_alpha   90.00
_cell.angle_beta   90.00
_cell.angle_gamma   90.00
#
_symmetry.space_group_name_H-M   'P 1'
#
loop_
_entity.id
_entity.type
_entity.pdbx_description
1 polymer ?
#
loop_
_entity_poly.entity_id
_entity_poly.type
_entity_poly.pdbx_seq_one_letter_code
_entity_poly.pdbx_strand_id
1 'polypeptide(L)'
;DVAGKTGTSENAHGRDHGWFVAYAPYDKPQIVVVALVEQGSFGAGSAGPIVRDILAAYFNVPVNKKSNDTNSKSNKETATGTSINKGQKPQNAVTSGQPRESKFSAI
;
A
#
# COMPACT_ATOMS: atom_id res chain seq x y z
N ASP A 1 -17.89 14.30 4.26
CA ASP A 1 -16.59 14.80 3.74
C ASP A 1 -15.51 14.49 4.77
N VAL A 2 -14.32 14.09 4.30
CA VAL A 2 -13.20 13.66 5.16
C VAL A 2 -11.93 14.25 4.57
N ALA A 3 -11.09 14.84 5.42
CA ALA A 3 -9.73 15.17 5.04
C ALA A 3 -8.75 14.31 5.84
N GLY A 4 -7.68 13.88 5.18
CA GLY A 4 -6.67 13.07 5.83
C GLY A 4 -5.38 13.01 5.03
N LYS A 5 -4.33 12.56 5.71
CA LYS A 5 -2.99 12.42 5.14
C LYS A 5 -2.41 11.06 5.53
N THR A 6 -1.76 10.45 4.54
CA THR A 6 -0.97 9.24 4.71
C THR A 6 0.45 9.59 5.18
N GLY A 7 1.00 8.73 6.01
CA GLY A 7 2.41 8.72 6.37
C GLY A 7 2.98 7.30 6.31
N THR A 8 4.28 7.23 6.07
CA THR A 8 5.08 6.02 6.22
C THR A 8 6.32 6.46 6.99
N SER A 9 6.64 5.79 8.09
CA SER A 9 7.87 6.06 8.84
C SER A 9 8.81 4.88 8.71
N GLU A 10 10.02 5.16 8.24
CA GLU A 10 11.08 4.16 8.07
C GLU A 10 11.40 3.47 9.39
N ASN A 11 11.73 2.17 9.32
CA ASN A 11 12.16 1.40 10.47
C ASN A 11 13.52 0.76 10.23
N ALA A 12 14.50 1.07 11.08
CA ALA A 12 15.85 0.49 11.03
C ALA A 12 15.89 -1.02 11.36
N HIS A 13 14.84 -1.55 11.99
CA HIS A 13 14.79 -2.91 12.52
C HIS A 13 13.67 -3.77 11.89
N GLY A 14 13.07 -3.33 10.78
CA GLY A 14 11.99 -4.09 10.13
C GLY A 14 11.36 -3.36 8.94
N ARG A 15 10.12 -3.74 8.62
CA ARG A 15 9.27 -2.98 7.69
C ARG A 15 8.86 -1.65 8.31
N ASP A 16 8.67 -0.67 7.43
CA ASP A 16 8.16 0.64 7.80
C ASP A 16 6.81 0.56 8.52
N HIS A 17 6.50 1.59 9.29
CA HIS A 17 5.21 1.73 9.95
C HIS A 17 4.25 2.56 9.09
N GLY A 18 2.99 2.13 9.04
CA GLY A 18 1.94 2.84 8.31
C GLY A 18 1.20 3.81 9.20
N TRP A 19 1.08 5.06 8.77
CA TRP A 19 0.33 6.10 9.46
C TRP A 19 -0.83 6.61 8.62
N PHE A 20 -1.95 6.89 9.28
CA PHE A 20 -3.03 7.68 8.70
C PHE A 20 -3.64 8.59 9.75
N VAL A 21 -3.78 9.86 9.39
CA VAL A 21 -4.45 10.87 10.21
C VAL A 21 -5.59 11.43 9.39
N ALA A 22 -6.78 11.52 9.98
CA ALA A 22 -7.92 12.18 9.35
C ALA A 22 -8.81 12.88 10.36
N TYR A 23 -9.57 13.86 9.86
CA TYR A 23 -10.64 14.50 10.59
C TYR A 23 -11.89 14.63 9.72
N ALA A 24 -13.05 14.69 10.37
CA ALA A 24 -14.34 14.77 9.71
C ALA A 24 -15.41 15.39 10.62
N PRO A 25 -16.44 16.06 10.04
CA PRO A 25 -16.49 16.64 8.69
C PRO A 25 -15.33 17.60 8.38
N TYR A 26 -15.05 17.93 7.11
CA TYR A 26 -13.95 18.85 6.78
C TYR A 26 -14.28 20.28 7.18
N ASP A 27 -15.49 20.74 6.87
CA ASP A 27 -15.90 22.13 7.12
C ASP A 27 -16.08 22.45 8.62
N LYS A 28 -16.57 21.48 9.40
CA LYS A 28 -16.80 21.59 10.85
C LYS A 28 -16.36 20.31 11.55
N PRO A 29 -15.05 20.15 11.85
CA PRO A 29 -14.52 18.92 12.41
C PRO A 29 -15.16 18.54 13.76
N GLN A 30 -15.60 17.29 13.87
CA GLN A 30 -16.19 16.73 15.10
C GLN A 30 -15.29 15.68 15.73
N ILE A 31 -14.53 14.95 14.90
CA ILE A 31 -13.62 13.89 15.34
C ILE A 31 -12.31 13.94 14.54
N VAL A 32 -11.22 13.62 15.22
CA VAL A 32 -9.91 13.33 14.62
C VAL A 32 -9.54 11.89 14.97
N VAL A 33 -9.06 11.14 13.98
CA VAL A 33 -8.62 9.75 14.13
C VAL A 33 -7.19 9.65 13.64
N VAL A 34 -6.33 9.05 14.46
CA VAL A 34 -4.95 8.71 14.12
C VAL A 34 -4.79 7.20 14.26
N ALA A 35 -4.32 6.54 13.21
CA ALA A 35 -3.97 5.14 13.24
C ALA A 35 -2.48 4.95 12.88
N LEU A 36 -1.80 4.19 13.72
CA LEU A 36 -0.45 3.67 13.50
C LEU A 36 -0.53 2.15 13.39
N VAL A 37 0.02 1.59 12.33
CA VAL A 37 0.20 0.16 12.17
C VAL A 37 1.69 -0.14 12.17
N GLU A 38 2.15 -0.79 13.23
CA GLU A 38 3.54 -1.22 13.30
C GLU A 38 3.86 -2.24 12.22
N GLN A 39 5.01 -2.08 11.56
CA GLN A 39 5.43 -2.95 10.45
C GLN A 39 4.39 -3.01 9.31
N GLY A 40 3.52 -2.00 9.21
CA GLY A 40 2.38 -1.91 8.28
C GLY A 40 2.71 -1.30 6.92
N SER A 41 3.97 -0.98 6.66
CA SER A 41 4.48 -0.38 5.43
C SER A 41 3.71 0.89 5.04
N PHE A 42 2.95 0.87 3.95
CA PHE A 42 2.28 2.06 3.43
C PHE A 42 1.01 2.42 4.19
N GLY A 43 0.96 3.63 4.75
CA GLY A 43 -0.20 4.11 5.53
C GLY A 43 -1.55 4.05 4.80
N ALA A 44 -1.56 4.19 3.47
CA ALA A 44 -2.80 4.09 2.68
C ALA A 44 -3.40 2.66 2.69
N GLY A 45 -2.56 1.62 2.68
CA GLY A 45 -2.98 0.23 2.60
C GLY A 45 -3.22 -0.41 3.96
N SER A 46 -2.51 0.04 5.00
CA SER A 46 -2.61 -0.51 6.36
C SER A 46 -3.49 0.34 7.27
N ALA A 47 -3.07 1.58 7.55
CA ALA A 47 -3.76 2.47 8.50
C ALA A 47 -5.04 3.11 7.93
N GLY A 48 -5.10 3.35 6.61
CA GLY A 48 -6.24 3.98 5.93
C GLY A 48 -7.58 3.24 6.13
N PRO A 49 -7.66 1.91 5.88
CA PRO A 49 -8.88 1.15 6.12
C PRO A 49 -9.35 1.17 7.58
N ILE A 50 -8.42 1.20 8.53
CA ILE A 50 -8.74 1.30 9.96
C ILE A 50 -9.42 2.63 10.25
N VAL A 51 -8.84 3.74 9.77
CA VAL A 51 -9.43 5.08 9.94
C VAL A 51 -10.80 5.18 9.26
N ARG A 52 -10.95 4.61 8.06
CA ARG A 52 -12.25 4.53 7.37
C ARG A 52 -13.30 3.84 8.24
N ASP A 53 -12.99 2.67 8.78
CA ASP A 53 -13.95 1.86 9.54
C ASP A 53 -14.35 2.56 10.85
N ILE A 54 -13.41 3.23 11.52
CA ILE A 54 -13.69 4.04 12.72
C ILE A 54 -14.61 5.22 12.39
N LEU A 55 -14.29 6.00 11.35
CA LEU A 55 -15.11 7.14 10.95
C LEU A 55 -16.51 6.68 10.51
N ALA A 56 -16.59 5.58 9.77
CA ALA A 56 -17.86 5.02 9.36
C ALA A 56 -18.72 4.56 10.55
N ALA A 57 -18.11 3.94 11.57
CA ALA A 57 -18.80 3.61 12.81
C ALA A 57 -19.28 4.87 13.54
N TYR A 58 -18.45 5.92 13.62
CA TYR A 58 -18.81 7.16 14.31
C TYR A 58 -19.98 7.90 13.64
N PHE A 59 -20.00 7.97 12.30
CA PHE A 59 -21.08 8.60 11.53
C PHE A 59 -22.20 7.64 11.12
N ASN A 60 -22.16 6.39 11.60
CA ASN A 60 -23.14 5.36 11.29
C ASN A 60 -23.35 5.11 9.79
N VAL A 61 -22.25 5.13 9.03
CA VAL A 61 -22.19 4.89 7.58
C VAL A 61 -21.91 3.41 7.31
N PRO A 62 -22.69 2.72 6.46
CA PRO A 62 -22.42 1.32 6.14
C PRO A 62 -21.11 1.16 5.33
N VAL A 63 -20.26 0.21 5.73
CA VAL A 63 -19.02 -0.14 5.02
C VAL A 63 -19.18 -1.50 4.33
N ASN A 64 -19.14 -1.50 3.00
CA ASN A 64 -19.11 -2.74 2.21
C ASN A 64 -17.69 -3.29 2.19
N LYS A 65 -17.38 -4.21 3.11
CA LYS A 65 -16.12 -4.95 3.10
C LYS A 65 -16.19 -6.01 2.00
N LYS A 66 -15.42 -5.86 0.92
CA LYS A 66 -15.23 -6.98 -0.02
C LYS A 66 -14.42 -8.05 0.71
N SER A 67 -15.08 -9.08 1.23
CA SER A 67 -14.43 -10.29 1.73
C SER A 67 -13.92 -11.08 0.54
N ASN A 68 -12.61 -11.05 0.32
CA ASN A 68 -11.96 -12.03 -0.55
C ASN A 68 -11.77 -13.33 0.26
N ASP A 69 -12.87 -13.98 0.61
CA ASP A 69 -12.85 -15.34 1.16
C ASP A 69 -12.69 -16.34 0.00
N THR A 70 -11.57 -16.29 -0.71
CA THR A 70 -11.16 -17.37 -1.63
C THR A 70 -10.13 -18.24 -0.94
N ASN A 71 -10.60 -19.21 -0.16
CA ASN A 71 -9.80 -20.39 0.16
C ASN A 71 -10.32 -21.59 -0.63
N SER A 72 -9.49 -22.04 -1.58
CA SER A 72 -9.20 -23.45 -1.89
C SER A 72 -10.37 -24.43 -2.07
N LYS A 73 -10.64 -24.79 -3.33
CA LYS A 73 -10.70 -26.19 -3.81
C LYS A 73 -10.83 -26.23 -5.34
N SER A 74 -9.70 -26.41 -6.02
CA SER A 74 -9.64 -27.14 -7.30
C SER A 74 -8.25 -27.74 -7.45
N ASN A 75 -8.08 -28.98 -6.98
CA ASN A 75 -7.08 -29.90 -7.50
C ASN A 75 -7.85 -30.89 -8.39
N LYS A 76 -7.60 -30.91 -9.70
CA LYS A 76 -7.43 -32.15 -10.48
C LYS A 76 -7.00 -31.89 -11.93
N GLU A 77 -5.92 -32.60 -12.30
CA GLU A 77 -5.57 -33.15 -13.61
C GLU A 77 -5.03 -32.24 -14.74
N THR A 78 -3.69 -32.30 -14.88
CA THR A 78 -2.95 -32.74 -16.08
C THR A 78 -3.56 -32.46 -17.45
N ALA A 79 -2.96 -31.53 -18.19
CA ALA A 79 -2.80 -31.65 -19.64
C ALA A 79 -1.55 -30.91 -20.12
N THR A 80 -0.63 -31.70 -20.67
CA THR A 80 0.51 -31.36 -21.51
C THR A 80 0.17 -30.27 -22.53
N GLY A 81 1.00 -29.23 -22.65
CA GLY A 81 0.79 -28.17 -23.63
C GLY A 81 1.98 -27.20 -23.74
N THR A 82 2.93 -27.57 -24.60
CA THR A 82 4.04 -26.75 -25.09
C THR A 82 3.59 -25.35 -25.52
N SER A 83 4.29 -24.30 -25.05
CA SER A 83 4.38 -23.03 -25.78
C SER A 83 5.76 -22.41 -25.62
N ILE A 84 6.59 -22.75 -26.61
CA ILE A 84 7.82 -22.06 -27.00
C ILE A 84 7.49 -20.65 -27.48
N ASN A 85 7.93 -19.61 -26.76
CA ASN A 85 8.03 -18.27 -27.34
C ASN A 85 9.47 -18.01 -27.78
N LYS A 86 9.67 -18.17 -29.10
CA LYS A 86 10.90 -17.87 -29.84
C LYS A 86 10.71 -16.48 -30.46
N GLY A 87 11.57 -15.53 -30.10
CA GLY A 87 11.55 -14.17 -30.68
C GLY A 87 12.49 -13.20 -29.97
N GLN A 88 13.77 -13.27 -30.35
CA GLN A 88 14.93 -12.44 -29.94
C GLN A 88 14.71 -10.91 -30.08
N LYS A 89 15.42 -10.03 -29.35
CA LYS A 89 16.86 -9.76 -29.49
C LYS A 89 17.55 -9.22 -28.21
N PRO A 90 18.87 -9.44 -28.05
CA PRO A 90 19.64 -9.20 -26.84
C PRO A 90 20.37 -7.85 -26.87
N GLN A 91 20.77 -7.35 -25.70
CA GLN A 91 21.97 -6.51 -25.59
C GLN A 91 22.58 -6.63 -24.18
N ASN A 92 23.69 -7.37 -24.13
CA ASN A 92 24.62 -7.42 -23.02
C ASN A 92 25.47 -6.15 -23.02
N ALA A 93 25.61 -5.50 -21.87
CA ALA A 93 26.81 -4.75 -21.53
C ALA A 93 26.98 -4.78 -20.00
N VAL A 94 27.85 -5.67 -19.53
CA VAL A 94 28.52 -5.55 -18.23
C VAL A 94 29.69 -4.58 -18.42
N THR A 95 29.77 -3.50 -17.65
CA THR A 95 31.04 -2.98 -17.11
C THR A 95 30.78 -2.00 -15.97
N SER A 96 31.50 -2.27 -14.89
CA SER A 96 31.70 -1.54 -13.63
C SER A 96 32.00 -0.03 -13.74
N GLY A 97 31.47 0.76 -12.80
CA GLY A 97 31.96 2.11 -12.50
C GLY A 97 31.25 2.72 -11.28
N GLN A 98 32.03 3.22 -10.33
CA GLN A 98 31.69 3.64 -8.95
C GLN A 98 30.72 4.84 -8.79
N PRO A 99 30.17 5.09 -7.57
CA PRO A 99 29.08 6.04 -7.32
C PRO A 99 29.51 7.44 -6.80
N ARG A 100 28.52 8.35 -6.81
CA ARG A 100 28.34 9.63 -6.07
C ARG A 100 28.48 10.88 -6.94
N GLU A 101 27.40 11.64 -7.03
CA GLU A 101 27.36 13.07 -6.66
C GLU A 101 25.90 13.52 -6.50
N SER A 102 25.60 14.04 -5.30
CA SER A 102 24.41 14.77 -4.94
C SER A 102 24.48 16.16 -5.56
N LYS A 103 23.46 16.56 -6.34
CA LYS A 103 23.21 17.98 -6.64
C LYS A 103 21.76 18.31 -6.37
N PHE A 104 21.52 18.82 -5.16
CA PHE A 104 20.40 19.71 -4.88
C PHE A 104 20.66 21.04 -5.62
N SER A 105 19.72 21.45 -6.49
CA SER A 105 19.57 22.83 -6.92
C SER A 105 18.09 23.03 -7.30
N ALA A 106 17.30 23.54 -6.37
CA ALA A 106 16.00 24.10 -6.67
C ALA A 106 16.18 25.61 -6.91
N ILE A 107 15.62 26.09 -8.02
CA ILE A 107 15.31 27.49 -8.27
C ILE A 107 13.88 27.69 -7.79
#